data_AF-R8HC97-F1
#
_entry.id   AF-R8HC97-F1
#
_cell.length_a   1.000
_cell.length_b   1.000
_cell.length_c   1.000
_cell.angle_alpha   90.00
_cell.angle_beta   90.00
_cell.angle_gamma   90.00
#
_symmetry.space_group_name_H-M   'P 1'
#
loop_
_entity.id
_entity.type
_entity.pdbx_description
1 polymer ?
#
loop_
_entity_poly.entity_id
_entity_poly.type
_entity_poly.pdbx_seq_one_letter_code
_entity_poly.pdbx_strand_id
1 'polypeptide(L)'
;MDLFELFDLKVGGNVMIQDVRTDKQVRNRYSYDVGEKLVGAKKEIRALKESFLVSFSLEILAEIEKESATEALNALDRNTLIPFSFEQEKENNVPPRVAKLKQLLVGRINKKPIVDTPTARKLYVQACRRIWNDIQSVHTSEQWADLVVSYGMEMSNGWSAFRKNKSVTYTFKRMVEEYFDEFVDADGMELLILGKKFISLCTNSKSINSTYHRVSHKLTWNDLLTKKVTTRKKSAAAWSRKLPDTLQRKGPGVELATKPEDVVAMFGLKGMQFGHYCTEQYAKEHIGHVSEALHDLARILGIPPDYIGLGGRLGLAIGARGSGNALAHYEPSTKVINLTRDNGVGALCHEWSHALDHFLYDCSHDFQNGSLAYLSSGKSVGNILPAIIKEKMQAVLDACKQGKVDRVINVESAYDRKWYFYGSVINSYDVCKGNVSGILESHHLSSYRKLDTLSGAAKTRMERKIEKDFEKTAQMLAAYHYKKAGEKLDEISYQAKGSVYFDTAIKLDKKRTKKYWSTNHGMFARAFEAYVESALLDQEHRSDYLVCDTYSFVYPLGEQREHLNRSIKSLMEVAIPYIINTIQGVGRHEL
;
A
#
# COMPACT_ATOMS: atom_id res chain seq x y z
N MET A 1 23.47 -39.25 40.02
CA MET A 1 24.13 -38.01 39.60
C MET A 1 23.85 -37.87 38.13
N ASP A 2 22.93 -36.97 37.79
CA ASP A 2 22.57 -36.72 36.40
C ASP A 2 23.78 -36.06 35.69
N LEU A 3 24.00 -36.37 34.41
CA LEU A 3 25.15 -35.88 33.64
C LEU A 3 25.20 -34.34 33.65
N PHE A 4 24.04 -33.69 33.75
CA PHE A 4 23.88 -32.24 33.80
C PHE A 4 24.24 -31.61 35.16
N GLU A 5 24.05 -32.34 36.27
CA GLU A 5 24.46 -31.90 37.61
C GLU A 5 25.99 -31.92 37.77
N LEU A 6 26.68 -32.81 37.05
CA LEU A 6 28.14 -32.93 37.10
C LEU A 6 28.87 -31.73 36.46
N PHE A 7 28.21 -30.99 35.58
CA PHE A 7 28.80 -29.90 34.79
C PHE A 7 28.17 -28.52 35.02
N ASP A 8 27.27 -28.39 36.01
CA ASP A 8 26.59 -27.12 36.33
C ASP A 8 25.90 -26.46 35.11
N LEU A 9 25.40 -27.30 34.19
CA LEU A 9 24.78 -26.87 32.94
C LEU A 9 23.29 -26.59 33.19
N LYS A 10 22.90 -25.30 33.18
CA LYS A 10 21.49 -24.91 33.15
C LYS A 10 20.89 -25.26 31.79
N VAL A 11 20.09 -26.33 31.74
CA VAL A 11 19.23 -26.62 30.58
C VAL A 11 18.19 -25.50 30.49
N GLY A 12 18.22 -24.71 29.42
CA GLY A 12 17.21 -23.68 29.18
C GLY A 12 15.82 -24.31 29.19
N GLY A 13 14.92 -23.78 30.01
CA GLY A 13 13.56 -24.32 30.13
C GLY A 13 12.85 -24.32 28.77
N ASN A 14 12.19 -25.44 28.44
CA ASN A 14 11.31 -25.51 27.27
C ASN A 14 10.30 -24.36 27.34
N VAL A 15 10.43 -23.39 26.45
CA VAL A 15 9.42 -22.34 26.28
C VAL A 15 8.16 -23.03 25.78
N MET A 16 7.16 -23.17 26.65
CA MET A 16 5.87 -23.75 26.30
C MET A 16 5.15 -22.81 25.35
N ILE A 17 5.18 -23.12 24.06
CA ILE A 17 4.45 -22.37 23.04
C ILE A 17 2.97 -22.65 23.20
N GLN A 18 2.18 -21.59 23.32
CA GLN A 18 0.75 -21.71 23.54
C GLN A 18 0.05 -22.31 22.31
N ASP A 19 -0.81 -23.29 22.54
CA ASP A 19 -1.75 -23.78 21.54
C ASP A 19 -2.97 -22.85 21.52
N VAL A 20 -3.23 -22.23 20.36
CA VAL A 20 -4.34 -21.30 20.14
C VAL A 20 -5.24 -21.76 19.00
N ARG A 21 -5.36 -23.08 18.81
CA ARG A 21 -6.28 -23.73 17.87
C ARG A 21 -7.71 -23.16 17.97
N THR A 22 -8.29 -22.86 16.82
CA THR A 22 -9.75 -22.67 16.71
C THR A 22 -10.48 -24.02 16.77
N ASP A 23 -11.80 -24.02 17.02
CA ASP A 23 -12.62 -25.24 17.05
C ASP A 23 -12.47 -26.12 15.80
N LYS A 24 -12.28 -25.49 14.63
CA LYS A 24 -12.06 -26.19 13.35
C LYS A 24 -10.66 -26.78 13.20
N GLN A 25 -9.70 -26.43 14.06
CA GLN A 25 -8.31 -26.86 14.02
C GLN A 25 -7.96 -27.87 15.13
N VAL A 26 -8.88 -28.17 16.06
CA VAL A 26 -8.64 -29.08 17.20
C VAL A 26 -8.10 -30.46 16.78
N ARG A 27 -8.52 -30.95 15.60
CA ARG A 27 -8.09 -32.26 15.07
C ARG A 27 -6.88 -32.18 14.13
N ASN A 28 -6.36 -30.98 13.87
CA ASN A 28 -5.28 -30.75 12.92
C ASN A 28 -3.91 -31.03 13.55
N ARG A 29 -3.07 -31.78 12.83
CA ARG A 29 -1.70 -32.13 13.22
C ARG A 29 -0.66 -31.15 12.70
N TYR A 30 -0.97 -30.35 11.67
CA TYR A 30 -0.03 -29.37 11.10
C TYR A 30 -0.69 -28.01 10.84
N SER A 31 -1.94 -27.97 10.38
CA SER A 31 -2.64 -26.73 10.02
C SER A 31 -3.35 -26.10 11.22
N TYR A 32 -2.58 -25.59 12.17
CA TYR A 32 -3.13 -24.99 13.38
C TYR A 32 -2.31 -23.82 13.94
N ASP A 33 -3.00 -22.96 14.68
CA ASP A 33 -2.42 -21.71 15.18
C ASP A 33 -1.69 -21.94 16.52
N VAL A 34 -0.50 -21.35 16.67
CA VAL A 34 0.37 -21.49 17.84
C VAL A 34 1.07 -20.17 18.19
N GLY A 35 1.53 -20.03 19.43
CA GLY A 35 2.16 -18.83 19.97
C GLY A 35 1.12 -17.80 20.43
N GLU A 36 1.50 -16.52 20.44
CA GLU A 36 0.53 -15.46 20.72
C GLU A 36 -0.50 -15.39 19.60
N LYS A 37 -1.78 -15.20 19.97
CA LYS A 37 -2.87 -15.06 19.01
C LYS A 37 -2.61 -13.89 18.04
N LEU A 38 -2.45 -14.20 16.76
CA LEU A 38 -2.29 -13.22 15.69
C LEU A 38 -3.65 -12.62 15.28
N VAL A 39 -4.03 -11.51 15.92
CA VAL A 39 -5.27 -10.73 15.70
C VAL A 39 -5.47 -10.34 14.23
N GLY A 40 -6.71 -10.22 13.74
CA GLY A 40 -7.01 -9.74 12.38
C GLY A 40 -7.00 -10.81 11.27
N ALA A 41 -7.13 -12.09 11.61
CA ALA A 41 -7.23 -13.17 10.65
C ALA A 41 -8.56 -13.14 9.90
N LYS A 42 -8.57 -13.42 8.58
CA LYS A 42 -9.82 -13.35 7.79
C LYS A 42 -10.89 -14.33 8.25
N LYS A 43 -10.50 -15.48 8.81
CA LYS A 43 -11.46 -16.47 9.33
C LYS A 43 -12.31 -15.91 10.48
N GLU A 44 -11.71 -15.10 11.34
CA GLU A 44 -12.38 -14.47 12.49
C GLU A 44 -13.19 -13.25 12.04
N ILE A 45 -12.57 -12.37 11.25
CA ILE A 45 -13.23 -11.19 10.68
C ILE A 45 -14.43 -11.58 9.81
N ARG A 46 -14.35 -12.70 9.08
CA ARG A 46 -15.45 -13.15 8.21
C ARG A 46 -16.71 -13.47 9.01
N ALA A 47 -16.58 -14.18 10.13
CA ALA A 47 -17.72 -14.51 10.98
C ALA A 47 -18.35 -13.24 11.58
N LEU A 48 -17.51 -12.30 12.06
CA LEU A 48 -17.97 -11.00 12.54
C LEU A 48 -18.64 -10.18 11.43
N LYS A 49 -18.07 -10.15 10.22
CA LYS A 49 -18.65 -9.47 9.07
C LYS A 49 -19.97 -10.08 8.64
N GLU A 50 -20.08 -11.40 8.55
CA GLU A 50 -21.33 -12.09 8.23
C GLU A 50 -22.41 -11.74 9.27
N SER A 51 -22.05 -11.76 10.56
CA SER A 51 -22.96 -11.36 11.65
C SER A 51 -23.35 -9.88 11.58
N PHE A 52 -22.41 -8.99 11.23
CA PHE A 52 -22.67 -7.57 11.01
C PHE A 52 -23.58 -7.34 9.79
N LEU A 53 -23.39 -8.07 8.70
CA LEU A 53 -24.22 -7.90 7.49
C LEU A 53 -25.67 -8.37 7.68
N VAL A 54 -25.92 -9.24 8.66
CA VAL A 54 -27.27 -9.67 9.05
C VAL A 54 -27.91 -8.68 10.03
N SER A 55 -27.17 -8.24 11.05
CA SER A 55 -27.72 -7.44 12.15
C SER A 55 -27.57 -5.93 11.99
N PHE A 56 -26.57 -5.48 11.23
CA PHE A 56 -26.04 -4.11 11.22
C PHE A 56 -25.71 -3.56 12.62
N SER A 57 -25.38 -4.44 13.58
CA SER A 57 -25.10 -4.08 14.97
C SER A 57 -23.83 -3.21 15.08
N LEU A 58 -23.94 -2.11 15.82
CA LEU A 58 -22.81 -1.23 16.11
C LEU A 58 -21.83 -1.87 17.10
N GLU A 59 -22.28 -2.81 17.93
CA GLU A 59 -21.42 -3.58 18.84
C GLU A 59 -20.52 -4.52 18.03
N ILE A 60 -21.10 -5.26 17.08
CA ILE A 60 -20.32 -6.14 16.18
C ILE A 60 -19.38 -5.31 15.31
N LEU A 61 -19.81 -4.14 14.84
CA LEU A 61 -18.90 -3.23 14.14
C LEU A 61 -17.73 -2.83 15.03
N ALA A 62 -17.97 -2.50 16.31
CA ALA A 62 -16.91 -2.18 17.27
C ALA A 62 -15.99 -3.38 17.57
N GLU A 63 -16.47 -4.62 17.48
CA GLU A 63 -15.63 -5.81 17.54
C GLU A 63 -14.74 -5.93 16.30
N ILE A 64 -15.29 -5.71 15.10
CA ILE A 64 -14.51 -5.69 13.85
C ILE A 64 -13.46 -4.57 13.91
N GLU A 65 -13.80 -3.41 14.47
CA GLU A 65 -12.89 -2.28 14.68
C GLU A 65 -11.67 -2.64 15.53
N LYS A 66 -11.89 -3.37 16.65
CA LYS A 66 -10.82 -3.86 17.53
C LYS A 66 -9.88 -4.81 16.79
N GLU A 67 -10.43 -5.65 15.91
CA GLU A 67 -9.67 -6.62 15.12
C GLU A 67 -8.93 -5.97 13.94
N SER A 68 -9.60 -5.08 13.20
CA SER A 68 -9.04 -4.37 12.06
C SER A 68 -9.95 -3.21 11.59
N ALA A 69 -9.49 -1.99 11.82
CA ALA A 69 -10.12 -0.77 11.32
C ALA A 69 -10.30 -0.80 9.78
N THR A 70 -9.33 -1.34 9.03
CA THR A 70 -9.43 -1.50 7.57
C THR A 70 -10.59 -2.42 7.20
N GLU A 71 -10.77 -3.50 7.95
CA GLU A 71 -11.80 -4.48 7.69
C GLU A 71 -13.18 -3.99 8.13
N ALA A 72 -13.28 -3.19 9.19
CA ALA A 72 -14.47 -2.44 9.58
C ALA A 72 -14.91 -1.50 8.44
N LEU A 73 -14.00 -0.69 7.90
CA LEU A 73 -14.29 0.12 6.71
C LEU A 73 -14.73 -0.73 5.52
N ASN A 74 -14.06 -1.87 5.28
CA ASN A 74 -14.40 -2.76 4.17
C ASN A 74 -15.79 -3.40 4.31
N ALA A 75 -16.28 -3.63 5.53
CA ALA A 75 -17.62 -4.16 5.80
C ALA A 75 -18.74 -3.19 5.40
N LEU A 76 -18.47 -1.87 5.40
CA LEU A 76 -19.48 -0.86 5.08
C LEU A 76 -19.66 -0.71 3.57
N ASP A 77 -20.80 -1.01 2.98
CA ASP A 77 -21.12 -0.56 1.62
C ASP A 77 -22.53 0.01 1.62
N ARG A 78 -22.71 1.19 1.04
CA ARG A 78 -24.02 1.82 0.89
C ARG A 78 -25.05 0.86 0.31
N ASN A 79 -24.69 0.08 -0.70
CA ASN A 79 -25.63 -0.84 -1.36
C ASN A 79 -26.10 -1.97 -0.43
N THR A 80 -25.30 -2.31 0.59
CA THR A 80 -25.65 -3.32 1.59
C THR A 80 -26.47 -2.71 2.72
N LEU A 81 -26.11 -1.49 3.16
CA LEU A 81 -26.81 -0.76 4.22
C LEU A 81 -28.16 -0.20 3.74
N ILE A 82 -28.27 0.09 2.44
CA ILE A 82 -29.46 0.62 1.75
C ILE A 82 -29.73 -0.27 0.54
N PRO A 83 -30.38 -1.44 0.72
CA PRO A 83 -30.60 -2.43 -0.32
C PRO A 83 -31.74 -2.01 -1.27
N PHE A 84 -31.60 -0.84 -1.91
CA PHE A 84 -32.58 -0.33 -2.86
C PHE A 84 -32.67 -1.20 -4.12
N SER A 85 -33.88 -1.59 -4.49
CA SER A 85 -34.20 -2.38 -5.69
C SER A 85 -35.40 -1.77 -6.41
N PHE A 86 -35.32 -1.64 -7.74
CA PHE A 86 -36.45 -1.19 -8.54
C PHE A 86 -37.58 -2.24 -8.56
N GLU A 87 -37.24 -3.52 -8.47
CA GLU A 87 -38.18 -4.62 -8.39
C GLU A 87 -39.05 -4.52 -7.14
N GLN A 88 -38.43 -4.28 -5.97
CA GLN A 88 -39.16 -4.12 -4.71
C GLN A 88 -40.04 -2.87 -4.71
N GLU A 89 -39.56 -1.75 -5.24
CA GLU A 89 -40.37 -0.52 -5.37
C GLU A 89 -41.58 -0.72 -6.29
N LYS A 90 -41.45 -1.57 -7.33
CA LYS A 90 -42.57 -1.94 -8.21
C LYS A 90 -43.61 -2.77 -7.47
N GLU A 91 -43.18 -3.75 -6.68
CA GLU A 91 -44.06 -4.57 -5.83
C GLU A 91 -44.80 -3.71 -4.80
N ASN A 92 -44.12 -2.70 -4.24
CA ASN A 92 -44.71 -1.73 -3.33
C ASN A 92 -45.61 -0.67 -4.01
N ASN A 93 -45.93 -0.84 -5.30
CA ASN A 93 -46.76 0.07 -6.09
C ASN A 93 -46.27 1.52 -6.13
N VAL A 94 -44.95 1.75 -5.97
CA VAL A 94 -44.37 3.10 -6.04
C VAL A 94 -44.31 3.57 -7.50
N PRO A 95 -44.68 4.82 -7.84
CA PRO A 95 -44.58 5.28 -9.22
C PRO A 95 -43.13 5.22 -9.76
N PRO A 96 -42.89 4.82 -11.03
CA PRO A 96 -41.53 4.73 -11.61
C PRO A 96 -40.68 5.99 -11.41
N ARG A 97 -41.32 7.16 -11.52
CA ARG A 97 -40.69 8.46 -11.30
C ARG A 97 -40.15 8.59 -9.88
N VAL A 98 -40.94 8.19 -8.87
CA VAL A 98 -40.59 8.27 -7.46
C VAL A 98 -39.51 7.24 -7.11
N ALA A 99 -39.64 6.01 -7.62
CA ALA A 99 -38.59 5.00 -7.49
C ALA A 99 -37.26 5.49 -8.07
N LYS A 100 -37.29 6.20 -9.22
CA LYS A 100 -36.08 6.82 -9.79
C LYS A 100 -35.51 7.94 -8.92
N LEU A 101 -36.34 8.76 -8.29
CA LEU A 101 -35.90 9.78 -7.35
C LEU A 101 -35.24 9.17 -6.10
N LYS A 102 -35.82 8.12 -5.52
CA LYS A 102 -35.20 7.34 -4.42
C LYS A 102 -33.84 6.78 -4.85
N GLN A 103 -33.76 6.15 -6.03
CA GLN A 103 -32.49 5.63 -6.56
C GLN A 103 -31.43 6.73 -6.74
N LEU A 104 -31.83 7.91 -7.19
CA LEU A 104 -30.92 9.04 -7.37
C LEU A 104 -30.42 9.59 -6.03
N LEU A 105 -31.29 9.68 -5.00
CA LEU A 105 -30.92 10.03 -3.63
C LEU A 105 -29.88 9.06 -3.07
N VAL A 106 -30.17 7.76 -3.09
CA VAL A 106 -29.23 6.71 -2.66
C VAL A 106 -27.92 6.80 -3.46
N GLY A 107 -28.02 7.03 -4.78
CA GLY A 107 -26.86 7.20 -5.66
C GLY A 107 -25.94 8.39 -5.30
N ARG A 108 -26.41 9.38 -4.53
CA ARG A 108 -25.59 10.52 -4.06
C ARG A 108 -24.80 10.22 -2.79
N ILE A 109 -25.15 9.20 -2.03
CA ILE A 109 -24.39 8.75 -0.86
C ILE A 109 -23.11 8.07 -1.36
N ASN A 110 -21.98 8.36 -0.74
CA ASN A 110 -20.71 7.69 -1.03
C ASN A 110 -20.82 6.18 -0.77
N LYS A 111 -19.89 5.37 -1.27
CA LYS A 111 -19.89 3.92 -0.93
C LYS A 111 -19.38 3.64 0.48
N LYS A 112 -18.57 4.55 1.00
CA LYS A 112 -17.85 4.52 2.28
C LYS A 112 -18.00 5.90 2.93
N PRO A 113 -17.81 6.04 4.25
CA PRO A 113 -17.80 7.35 4.90
C PRO A 113 -16.77 8.30 4.29
N ILE A 114 -17.04 9.61 4.35
CA ILE A 114 -16.15 10.65 3.81
C ILE A 114 -14.80 10.75 4.55
N VAL A 115 -14.78 10.37 5.83
CA VAL A 115 -13.59 10.25 6.68
C VAL A 115 -13.55 8.87 7.32
N ASP A 116 -12.35 8.45 7.73
CA ASP A 116 -12.08 7.08 8.17
C ASP A 116 -11.71 7.03 9.67
N THR A 117 -12.68 7.34 10.53
CA THR A 117 -12.58 7.22 11.99
C THR A 117 -13.61 6.23 12.53
N PRO A 118 -13.40 5.60 13.71
CA PRO A 118 -14.40 4.69 14.30
C PRO A 118 -15.77 5.36 14.48
N THR A 119 -15.78 6.62 14.93
CA THR A 119 -16.98 7.45 15.09
C THR A 119 -17.68 7.68 13.74
N ALA A 120 -16.92 8.02 12.70
CA ALA A 120 -17.44 8.18 11.35
C ALA A 120 -18.06 6.90 10.79
N ARG A 121 -17.43 5.73 10.99
CA ARG A 121 -17.95 4.44 10.53
C ARG A 121 -19.27 4.08 11.22
N LYS A 122 -19.36 4.28 12.53
CA LYS A 122 -20.60 4.13 13.31
C LYS A 122 -21.73 5.00 12.77
N LEU A 123 -21.46 6.30 12.62
CA LEU A 123 -22.46 7.27 12.17
C LEU A 123 -22.87 7.04 10.72
N TYR A 124 -21.96 6.55 9.88
CA TYR A 124 -22.29 6.18 8.51
C TYR A 124 -23.29 5.02 8.44
N VAL A 125 -23.16 4.01 9.31
CA VAL A 125 -24.17 2.95 9.43
C VAL A 125 -25.50 3.54 9.87
N GLN A 126 -25.51 4.33 10.95
CA GLN A 126 -26.73 4.95 11.48
C GLN A 126 -27.43 5.81 10.43
N ALA A 127 -26.70 6.71 9.76
CA ALA A 127 -27.23 7.59 8.73
C ALA A 127 -27.75 6.82 7.50
N CYS A 128 -27.05 5.76 7.07
CA CYS A 128 -27.55 4.92 5.98
C CYS A 128 -28.83 4.18 6.36
N ARG A 129 -28.90 3.60 7.57
CA ARG A 129 -30.08 2.87 8.06
C ARG A 129 -31.27 3.80 8.29
N ARG A 130 -31.02 5.00 8.81
CA ARG A 130 -32.00 6.08 8.91
C ARG A 130 -32.59 6.40 7.54
N ILE A 131 -31.74 6.71 6.55
CA ILE A 131 -32.21 6.99 5.18
C ILE A 131 -32.98 5.81 4.60
N TRP A 132 -32.51 4.57 4.80
CA TRP A 132 -33.21 3.39 4.32
C TRP A 132 -34.63 3.30 4.86
N ASN A 133 -34.83 3.60 6.15
CA ASN A 133 -36.16 3.62 6.78
C ASN A 133 -37.01 4.79 6.24
N ASP A 134 -36.44 5.99 6.20
CA ASP A 134 -37.15 7.20 5.80
C ASP A 134 -37.63 7.15 4.33
N ILE A 135 -36.86 6.51 3.43
CA ILE A 135 -37.30 6.36 2.03
C ILE A 135 -38.41 5.33 1.84
N GLN A 136 -38.70 4.47 2.82
CA GLN A 136 -39.82 3.50 2.70
C GLN A 136 -41.18 4.21 2.71
N SER A 137 -41.32 5.31 3.46
CA SER A 137 -42.57 6.06 3.54
C SER A 137 -42.85 6.97 2.34
N VAL A 138 -41.88 7.13 1.42
CA VAL A 138 -41.99 8.02 0.27
C VAL A 138 -42.70 7.33 -0.91
N HIS A 139 -43.88 7.81 -1.25
CA HIS A 139 -44.71 7.29 -2.35
C HIS A 139 -45.01 8.35 -3.41
N THR A 140 -44.83 9.64 -3.10
CA THR A 140 -45.04 10.76 -4.03
C THR A 140 -43.77 11.57 -4.27
N SER A 141 -43.80 12.43 -5.29
CA SER A 141 -42.67 13.31 -5.59
C SER A 141 -42.53 14.40 -4.52
N GLU A 142 -43.65 14.86 -3.97
CA GLU A 142 -43.73 15.88 -2.92
C GLU A 142 -43.12 15.36 -1.62
N GLN A 143 -43.49 14.14 -1.20
CA GLN A 143 -42.88 13.47 -0.04
C GLN A 143 -41.37 13.29 -0.19
N TRP A 144 -40.89 13.03 -1.41
CA TRP A 144 -39.45 12.96 -1.67
C TRP A 144 -38.76 14.32 -1.50
N ALA A 145 -39.36 15.41 -2.01
CA ALA A 145 -38.83 16.76 -1.83
C ALA A 145 -38.80 17.16 -0.36
N ASP A 146 -39.90 16.94 0.36
CA ASP A 146 -40.02 17.24 1.78
C ASP A 146 -38.95 16.51 2.58
N LEU A 147 -38.73 15.22 2.29
CA LEU A 147 -37.68 14.44 2.92
C LEU A 147 -36.28 15.03 2.64
N VAL A 148 -35.95 15.32 1.38
CA VAL A 148 -34.63 15.88 1.01
C VAL A 148 -34.39 17.26 1.64
N VAL A 149 -35.42 18.10 1.70
CA VAL A 149 -35.37 19.42 2.33
C VAL A 149 -35.22 19.30 3.85
N SER A 150 -35.91 18.35 4.49
CA SER A 150 -35.80 18.12 5.94
C SER A 150 -34.37 17.80 6.36
N TYR A 151 -33.68 16.91 5.65
CA TYR A 151 -32.25 16.64 5.87
C TYR A 151 -31.38 17.90 5.70
N GLY A 152 -31.71 18.74 4.71
CA GLY A 152 -31.02 20.02 4.49
C GLY A 152 -31.19 20.97 5.67
N MET A 153 -32.40 21.07 6.22
CA MET A 153 -32.70 21.87 7.41
C MET A 153 -31.98 21.35 8.65
N GLU A 154 -31.98 20.04 8.88
CA GLU A 154 -31.27 19.41 10.00
C GLU A 154 -29.77 19.71 9.97
N MET A 155 -29.11 19.48 8.81
CA MET A 155 -27.70 19.81 8.64
C MET A 155 -27.43 21.31 8.88
N SER A 156 -28.32 22.19 8.41
CA SER A 156 -28.18 23.64 8.61
C SER A 156 -28.35 24.03 10.09
N ASN A 157 -29.31 23.42 10.78
CA ASN A 157 -29.57 23.67 12.20
C ASN A 157 -28.41 23.17 13.07
N GLY A 158 -27.95 21.94 12.85
CA GLY A 158 -26.78 21.38 13.54
C GLY A 158 -25.54 22.23 13.33
N TRP A 159 -25.30 22.66 12.08
CA TRP A 159 -24.21 23.57 11.74
C TRP A 159 -24.27 24.91 12.46
N SER A 160 -25.49 25.46 12.60
CA SER A 160 -25.72 26.74 13.27
C SER A 160 -25.53 26.63 14.78
N ALA A 161 -25.96 25.51 15.39
CA ALA A 161 -25.72 25.20 16.81
C ALA A 161 -24.23 25.05 17.10
N PHE A 162 -23.50 24.31 16.26
CA PHE A 162 -22.05 24.13 16.41
C PHE A 162 -21.28 25.47 16.37
N ARG A 163 -21.60 26.34 15.40
CA ARG A 163 -20.97 27.66 15.27
C ARG A 163 -21.20 28.60 16.44
N LYS A 164 -22.31 28.44 17.18
CA LYS A 164 -22.58 29.25 18.39
C LYS A 164 -21.64 28.89 19.54
N ASN A 165 -21.16 27.64 19.60
CA ASN A 165 -20.38 27.12 20.73
C ASN A 165 -18.87 27.07 20.48
N LYS A 166 -18.39 27.27 19.25
CA LYS A 166 -16.95 27.30 18.92
C LYS A 166 -16.58 28.39 17.92
N SER A 167 -15.47 29.09 18.18
CA SER A 167 -14.88 30.10 17.28
C SER A 167 -14.14 29.41 16.12
N VAL A 168 -14.86 29.07 15.04
CA VAL A 168 -14.28 28.24 13.97
C VAL A 168 -13.86 29.08 12.77
N THR A 169 -12.57 29.03 12.42
CA THR A 169 -11.96 29.77 11.29
C THR A 169 -11.75 28.91 10.03
N TYR A 170 -12.11 27.62 10.08
CA TYR A 170 -11.85 26.66 9.02
C TYR A 170 -12.97 26.56 7.97
N THR A 171 -12.61 26.16 6.75
CA THR A 171 -13.59 25.88 5.69
C THR A 171 -14.40 24.62 6.01
N PHE A 172 -15.66 24.55 5.56
CA PHE A 172 -16.53 23.38 5.73
C PHE A 172 -15.88 22.07 5.29
N LYS A 173 -15.17 22.09 4.14
CA LYS A 173 -14.43 20.93 3.64
C LYS A 173 -13.38 20.47 4.66
N ARG A 174 -12.56 21.41 5.14
CA ARG A 174 -11.48 21.13 6.08
C ARG A 174 -12.02 20.61 7.41
N MET A 175 -13.13 21.18 7.88
CA MET A 175 -13.82 20.65 9.05
C MET A 175 -14.24 19.20 8.88
N VAL A 176 -15.02 18.87 7.84
CA VAL A 176 -15.51 17.51 7.62
C VAL A 176 -14.37 16.51 7.38
N GLU A 177 -13.26 16.93 6.78
CA GLU A 177 -12.13 16.04 6.45
C GLU A 177 -11.12 15.87 7.61
N GLU A 178 -10.93 16.89 8.46
CA GLU A 178 -9.86 16.90 9.48
C GLU A 178 -10.38 16.92 10.94
N TYR A 179 -11.56 17.49 11.19
CA TYR A 179 -12.05 17.77 12.56
C TYR A 179 -13.42 17.12 12.83
N PHE A 180 -13.84 16.13 12.04
CA PHE A 180 -15.19 15.55 12.09
C PHE A 180 -15.60 15.14 13.50
N ASP A 181 -14.74 14.38 14.18
CA ASP A 181 -15.03 13.86 15.53
C ASP A 181 -15.18 14.97 16.59
N GLU A 182 -14.70 16.19 16.34
CA GLU A 182 -14.78 17.31 17.30
C GLU A 182 -16.11 18.09 17.28
N PHE A 183 -16.99 17.82 16.31
CA PHE A 183 -18.24 18.57 16.13
C PHE A 183 -19.47 17.70 15.86
N VAL A 184 -19.31 16.39 15.91
CA VAL A 184 -20.35 15.45 15.47
C VAL A 184 -21.46 15.22 16.48
N ASP A 185 -21.33 15.76 17.69
CA ASP A 185 -22.32 15.61 18.77
C ASP A 185 -23.60 16.45 18.58
N ALA A 186 -23.71 17.22 17.49
CA ALA A 186 -24.91 17.99 17.16
C ALA A 186 -25.82 17.24 16.18
N ASP A 187 -27.13 17.26 16.43
CA ASP A 187 -28.14 16.63 15.57
C ASP A 187 -28.03 17.07 14.11
N GLY A 188 -28.13 16.10 13.19
CA GLY A 188 -28.05 16.31 11.74
C GLY A 188 -26.62 16.38 11.20
N MET A 189 -25.59 16.45 12.04
CA MET A 189 -24.19 16.41 11.61
C MET A 189 -23.77 15.02 11.13
N GLU A 190 -24.42 13.97 11.58
CA GLU A 190 -24.18 12.60 11.13
C GLU A 190 -24.45 12.43 9.64
N LEU A 191 -25.39 13.19 9.06
CA LEU A 191 -25.72 13.15 7.63
C LEU A 191 -24.56 13.63 6.74
N LEU A 192 -23.63 14.41 7.28
CA LEU A 192 -22.45 14.89 6.56
C LEU A 192 -21.52 13.74 6.13
N ILE A 193 -21.54 12.63 6.87
CA ILE A 193 -20.66 11.49 6.61
C ILE A 193 -20.97 10.77 5.28
N LEU A 194 -22.18 10.96 4.78
CA LEU A 194 -22.68 10.37 3.54
C LEU A 194 -22.04 10.98 2.29
N GLY A 195 -21.39 12.14 2.44
CA GLY A 195 -20.50 12.70 1.45
C GLY A 195 -21.05 13.91 0.67
N LYS A 196 -20.14 14.60 -0.02
CA LYS A 196 -20.37 15.91 -0.65
C LYS A 196 -21.54 15.94 -1.64
N LYS A 197 -21.77 14.83 -2.36
CA LYS A 197 -22.85 14.72 -3.34
C LYS A 197 -24.23 14.64 -2.68
N PHE A 198 -24.32 13.96 -1.53
CA PHE A 198 -25.52 13.87 -0.72
C PHE A 198 -25.81 15.22 -0.06
N ILE A 199 -24.81 15.81 0.61
CA ILE A 199 -24.92 17.13 1.22
C ILE A 199 -25.41 18.16 0.20
N SER A 200 -24.78 18.20 -0.98
CA SER A 200 -25.17 19.11 -2.05
C SER A 200 -26.57 18.84 -2.61
N LEU A 201 -27.12 17.63 -2.50
CA LEU A 201 -28.50 17.36 -2.91
C LEU A 201 -29.48 17.99 -1.92
N CYS A 202 -29.21 17.86 -0.61
CA CYS A 202 -30.12 18.34 0.43
C CYS A 202 -30.03 19.85 0.69
N THR A 203 -28.88 20.49 0.44
CA THR A 203 -28.66 21.90 0.82
C THR A 203 -28.67 22.89 -0.35
N ASN A 204 -28.77 22.41 -1.59
CA ASN A 204 -28.71 23.28 -2.78
C ASN A 204 -29.92 23.06 -3.69
N SER A 205 -30.79 24.07 -3.75
CA SER A 205 -32.00 24.07 -4.59
C SER A 205 -31.71 23.79 -6.07
N LYS A 206 -30.56 24.22 -6.62
CA LYS A 206 -30.17 23.91 -8.00
C LYS A 206 -29.91 22.41 -8.20
N SER A 207 -29.35 21.73 -7.19
CA SER A 207 -29.10 20.28 -7.23
C SER A 207 -30.40 19.47 -7.14
N ILE A 208 -31.35 19.93 -6.32
CA ILE A 208 -32.70 19.38 -6.23
C ILE A 208 -33.41 19.51 -7.58
N ASN A 209 -33.46 20.72 -8.13
CA ASN A 209 -34.07 21.00 -9.44
C ASN A 209 -33.43 20.17 -10.56
N SER A 210 -32.10 20.08 -10.59
CA SER A 210 -31.38 19.24 -11.56
C SER A 210 -31.76 17.76 -11.43
N THR A 211 -32.03 17.27 -10.22
CA THR A 211 -32.47 15.89 -9.97
C THR A 211 -33.90 15.67 -10.46
N TYR A 212 -34.79 16.63 -10.24
CA TYR A 212 -36.15 16.63 -10.80
C TYR A 212 -36.17 16.64 -12.34
N HIS A 213 -35.31 17.43 -12.98
CA HIS A 213 -35.19 17.46 -14.43
C HIS A 213 -34.76 16.11 -15.01
N ARG A 214 -33.99 15.29 -14.27
CA ARG A 214 -33.62 13.94 -14.73
C ARG A 214 -34.81 12.98 -14.79
N VAL A 215 -35.91 13.30 -14.11
CA VAL A 215 -37.13 12.49 -14.05
C VAL A 215 -38.35 13.24 -14.59
N SER A 216 -38.13 14.28 -15.40
CA SER A 216 -39.22 15.10 -15.98
C SER A 216 -39.87 14.46 -17.21
N HIS A 217 -39.19 13.51 -17.86
CA HIS A 217 -39.76 12.72 -18.95
C HIS A 217 -40.60 11.57 -18.39
N LYS A 218 -41.52 11.03 -19.22
CA LYS A 218 -42.32 9.87 -18.86
C LYS A 218 -41.42 8.64 -18.70
N LEU A 219 -41.25 8.18 -17.47
CA LEU A 219 -40.47 6.99 -17.11
C LEU A 219 -41.37 5.76 -17.00
N THR A 220 -40.95 4.65 -17.59
CA THR A 220 -41.63 3.34 -17.46
C THR A 220 -40.79 2.36 -16.65
N TRP A 221 -41.42 1.29 -16.14
CA TRP A 221 -40.69 0.23 -15.46
C TRP A 221 -39.68 -0.49 -16.35
N ASN A 222 -39.95 -0.58 -17.65
CA ASN A 222 -38.99 -1.16 -18.60
C ASN A 222 -37.71 -0.35 -18.69
N ASP A 223 -37.79 0.99 -18.63
CA ASP A 223 -36.61 1.86 -18.64
C ASP A 223 -35.74 1.70 -17.39
N LEU A 224 -36.35 1.33 -16.26
CA LEU A 224 -35.67 1.20 -14.96
C LEU A 224 -35.09 -0.19 -14.73
N LEU A 225 -35.76 -1.23 -15.22
CA LEU A 225 -35.38 -2.63 -15.03
C LEU A 225 -34.39 -3.15 -16.09
N THR A 226 -34.23 -2.45 -17.21
CA THR A 226 -33.24 -2.83 -18.23
C THR A 226 -31.81 -2.47 -17.80
N LYS A 227 -31.04 -3.47 -17.37
CA LYS A 227 -29.61 -3.30 -17.06
C LYS A 227 -28.81 -2.99 -18.33
N LYS A 228 -28.27 -1.77 -18.45
CA LYS A 228 -27.19 -1.48 -19.42
C LYS A 228 -25.94 -2.26 -19.03
N VAL A 229 -25.57 -3.27 -19.82
CA VAL A 229 -24.33 -4.03 -19.67
C VAL A 229 -23.16 -3.09 -19.97
N THR A 230 -22.49 -2.62 -18.93
CA THR A 230 -21.19 -1.95 -19.06
C THR A 230 -20.10 -2.95 -18.70
N THR A 231 -19.53 -3.59 -19.71
CA THR A 231 -18.40 -4.50 -19.58
C THR A 231 -17.14 -3.68 -19.29
N ARG A 232 -16.85 -3.47 -18.01
CA ARG A 232 -15.55 -2.92 -17.58
C ARG A 232 -14.52 -4.05 -17.61
N LYS A 233 -13.71 -4.12 -18.68
CA LYS A 233 -12.58 -5.08 -18.77
C LYS A 233 -11.65 -4.87 -17.57
N LYS A 234 -11.39 -5.92 -16.78
CA LYS A 234 -10.32 -5.92 -15.78
C LYS A 234 -8.98 -5.91 -16.52
N SER A 235 -8.13 -4.93 -16.25
CA SER A 235 -6.77 -4.90 -16.80
C SER A 235 -5.92 -5.98 -16.15
N ALA A 236 -5.20 -6.76 -16.96
CA ALA A 236 -4.22 -7.73 -16.46
C ALA A 236 -3.14 -7.04 -15.62
N ALA A 237 -2.55 -7.78 -14.66
CA ALA A 237 -1.43 -7.28 -13.87
C ALA A 237 -0.26 -6.91 -14.78
N ALA A 238 0.43 -5.81 -14.48
CA ALA A 238 1.55 -5.34 -15.28
C ALA A 238 2.79 -6.26 -15.19
N TRP A 239 2.89 -7.04 -14.11
CA TRP A 239 3.92 -8.03 -13.86
C TRP A 239 3.37 -9.09 -12.89
N SER A 240 3.86 -10.31 -13.02
CA SER A 240 3.62 -11.43 -12.10
C SER A 240 4.92 -12.21 -11.93
N ARG A 241 5.24 -12.61 -10.70
CA ARG A 241 6.41 -13.42 -10.39
C ARG A 241 6.35 -14.75 -11.14
N LYS A 242 7.47 -15.13 -11.77
CA LYS A 242 7.63 -16.45 -12.37
C LYS A 242 8.20 -17.39 -11.32
N LEU A 243 7.41 -18.40 -10.94
CA LEU A 243 7.85 -19.47 -10.05
C LEU A 243 8.51 -20.57 -10.89
N PRO A 244 9.54 -21.26 -10.36
CA PRO A 244 10.07 -22.44 -11.01
C PRO A 244 9.05 -23.59 -10.97
N ASP A 245 9.10 -24.49 -11.97
CA ASP A 245 8.20 -25.65 -12.05
C ASP A 245 8.35 -26.60 -10.83
N THR A 246 9.52 -26.59 -10.19
CA THR A 246 9.80 -27.33 -8.96
C THR A 246 10.67 -26.46 -8.07
N LEU A 247 10.30 -26.37 -6.79
CA LEU A 247 11.06 -25.61 -5.80
C LEU A 247 12.40 -26.29 -5.55
N GLN A 248 13.47 -25.51 -5.60
CA GLN A 248 14.81 -25.98 -5.30
C GLN A 248 15.39 -25.23 -4.11
N ARG A 249 16.11 -26.00 -3.30
CA ARG A 249 17.03 -25.49 -2.31
C ARG A 249 18.39 -26.15 -2.48
N LYS A 250 19.45 -25.35 -2.50
CA LYS A 250 20.85 -25.79 -2.46
C LYS A 250 21.55 -24.97 -1.37
N GLY A 251 22.16 -25.66 -0.41
CA GLY A 251 22.88 -25.03 0.69
C GLY A 251 23.14 -26.04 1.80
N PRO A 252 23.73 -25.59 2.93
CA PRO A 252 24.00 -26.46 4.05
C PRO A 252 22.73 -27.14 4.59
N GLY A 253 22.91 -28.33 5.16
CA GLY A 253 21.86 -29.01 5.93
C GLY A 253 21.41 -28.13 7.10
N VAL A 254 20.11 -28.15 7.37
CA VAL A 254 19.48 -27.40 8.46
C VAL A 254 18.55 -28.32 9.23
N GLU A 255 18.35 -28.01 10.51
CA GLU A 255 17.29 -28.64 11.29
C GLU A 255 15.94 -28.15 10.79
N LEU A 256 15.02 -29.08 10.52
CA LEU A 256 13.71 -28.74 9.99
C LEU A 256 12.67 -28.77 11.09
N ALA A 257 11.90 -27.70 11.17
CA ALA A 257 10.64 -27.71 11.90
C ALA A 257 9.73 -28.83 11.36
N THR A 258 9.10 -29.57 12.27
CA THR A 258 8.15 -30.64 11.94
C THR A 258 6.72 -30.26 12.26
N LYS A 259 6.53 -29.30 13.18
CA LYS A 259 5.24 -28.76 13.62
C LYS A 259 5.33 -27.22 13.75
N PRO A 260 4.19 -26.51 13.76
CA PRO A 260 4.17 -25.05 13.85
C PRO A 260 4.95 -24.45 15.03
N GLU A 261 4.93 -25.11 16.19
CA GLU A 261 5.64 -24.68 17.40
C GLU A 261 7.15 -24.68 17.18
N ASP A 262 7.68 -25.64 16.40
CA ASP A 262 9.10 -25.69 16.09
C ASP A 262 9.51 -24.44 15.31
N VAL A 263 8.70 -24.00 14.34
CA VAL A 263 8.96 -22.76 13.57
C VAL A 263 8.97 -21.54 14.50
N VAL A 264 7.99 -21.46 15.41
CA VAL A 264 7.90 -20.34 16.35
C VAL A 264 9.11 -20.31 17.29
N ALA A 265 9.51 -21.46 17.84
CA ALA A 265 10.66 -21.59 18.72
C ALA A 265 11.98 -21.28 18.00
N MET A 266 12.23 -21.93 16.86
CA MET A 266 13.50 -21.85 16.12
C MET A 266 13.80 -20.42 15.64
N PHE A 267 12.77 -19.66 15.27
CA PHE A 267 12.93 -18.33 14.67
C PHE A 267 12.48 -17.18 15.56
N GLY A 268 12.17 -17.46 16.84
CA GLY A 268 11.75 -16.45 17.82
C GLY A 268 10.54 -15.63 17.38
N LEU A 269 9.59 -16.27 16.68
CA LEU A 269 8.39 -15.61 16.17
C LEU A 269 7.40 -15.34 17.29
N LYS A 270 6.55 -14.34 17.07
CA LYS A 270 5.40 -14.04 17.92
C LYS A 270 4.38 -15.20 17.96
N GLY A 271 4.20 -15.83 16.80
CA GLY A 271 3.24 -16.90 16.58
C GLY A 271 3.16 -17.30 15.11
N MET A 272 2.53 -18.44 14.85
CA MET A 272 2.28 -18.95 13.50
C MET A 272 0.78 -19.26 13.34
N GLN A 273 0.19 -18.83 12.23
CA GLN A 273 -1.24 -18.96 11.97
C GLN A 273 -1.53 -19.56 10.60
N PHE A 274 -2.55 -20.43 10.51
CA PHE A 274 -3.00 -21.03 9.26
C PHE A 274 -4.45 -20.65 8.94
N GLY A 275 -4.70 -20.38 7.65
CA GLY A 275 -6.05 -20.21 7.14
C GLY A 275 -6.80 -21.53 7.03
N HIS A 276 -8.13 -21.51 7.18
CA HIS A 276 -8.94 -22.73 7.09
C HIS A 276 -8.87 -23.47 5.75
N TYR A 277 -8.40 -22.81 4.68
CA TYR A 277 -8.21 -23.43 3.36
C TYR A 277 -6.78 -23.97 3.15
N CYS A 278 -5.88 -23.78 4.12
CA CYS A 278 -4.58 -24.45 4.15
C CYS A 278 -4.78 -25.84 4.74
N THR A 279 -4.71 -26.88 3.91
CA THR A 279 -4.92 -28.26 4.35
C THR A 279 -3.70 -28.75 5.15
N GLU A 280 -3.85 -29.89 5.84
CA GLU A 280 -2.76 -30.54 6.58
C GLU A 280 -1.50 -30.77 5.73
N GLN A 281 -1.69 -31.19 4.48
CA GLN A 281 -0.58 -31.42 3.56
C GLN A 281 0.15 -30.11 3.23
N TYR A 282 -0.58 -29.07 2.81
CA TYR A 282 0.02 -27.78 2.49
C TYR A 282 0.70 -27.15 3.72
N ALA A 283 0.09 -27.26 4.90
CA ALA A 283 0.68 -26.74 6.13
C ALA A 283 2.02 -27.44 6.42
N LYS A 284 2.08 -28.77 6.29
CA LYS A 284 3.32 -29.54 6.47
C LYS A 284 4.41 -29.12 5.49
N GLU A 285 4.08 -28.97 4.20
CA GLU A 285 5.03 -28.50 3.18
C GLU A 285 5.52 -27.08 3.47
N HIS A 286 4.62 -26.17 3.84
CA HIS A 286 4.98 -24.80 4.21
C HIS A 286 5.87 -24.73 5.45
N ILE A 287 5.61 -25.55 6.48
CA ILE A 287 6.45 -25.60 7.70
C ILE A 287 7.89 -25.93 7.31
N GLY A 288 8.10 -26.99 6.50
CA GLY A 288 9.44 -27.37 6.05
C GLY A 288 10.13 -26.28 5.24
N HIS A 289 9.46 -25.75 4.21
CA HIS A 289 10.07 -24.75 3.32
C HIS A 289 10.29 -23.38 3.98
N VAL A 290 9.41 -22.96 4.89
CA VAL A 290 9.63 -21.76 5.72
C VAL A 290 10.84 -21.97 6.61
N SER A 291 10.97 -23.14 7.26
CA SER A 291 12.10 -23.46 8.13
C SER A 291 13.43 -23.34 7.38
N GLU A 292 13.50 -23.93 6.19
CA GLU A 292 14.65 -23.82 5.31
C GLU A 292 14.97 -22.37 4.92
N ALA A 293 13.96 -21.64 4.45
CA ALA A 293 14.09 -20.27 3.98
C ALA A 293 14.54 -19.30 5.09
N LEU A 294 14.01 -19.44 6.31
CA LEU A 294 14.39 -18.59 7.43
C LEU A 294 15.80 -18.89 7.95
N HIS A 295 16.23 -20.16 7.95
CA HIS A 295 17.64 -20.48 8.21
C HIS A 295 18.59 -19.89 7.15
N ASP A 296 18.20 -19.95 5.88
CA ASP A 296 18.99 -19.37 4.80
C ASP A 296 19.08 -17.84 4.94
N LEU A 297 17.98 -17.18 5.26
CA LEU A 297 17.97 -15.74 5.53
C LEU A 297 18.85 -15.38 6.73
N ALA A 298 18.72 -16.10 7.85
CA ALA A 298 19.53 -15.89 9.05
C ALA A 298 21.02 -16.00 8.75
N ARG A 299 21.41 -17.01 7.96
CA ARG A 299 22.80 -17.23 7.53
C ARG A 299 23.32 -16.10 6.64
N ILE A 300 22.53 -15.66 5.66
CA ILE A 300 22.92 -14.56 4.75
C ILE A 300 23.10 -13.24 5.53
N LEU A 301 22.28 -13.01 6.54
CA LEU A 301 22.36 -11.82 7.39
C LEU A 301 23.39 -11.91 8.51
N GLY A 302 23.92 -13.11 8.78
CA GLY A 302 24.83 -13.35 9.90
C GLY A 302 24.17 -13.17 11.27
N ILE A 303 22.88 -13.48 11.40
CA ILE A 303 22.16 -13.44 12.68
C ILE A 303 21.80 -14.83 13.19
N PRO A 304 21.68 -15.00 14.52
CA PRO A 304 21.06 -16.20 15.09
C PRO A 304 19.63 -16.40 14.55
N PRO A 305 19.21 -17.65 14.25
CA PRO A 305 17.87 -17.93 13.72
C PRO A 305 16.73 -17.35 14.57
N ASP A 306 16.84 -17.38 15.89
CA ASP A 306 15.85 -16.88 16.85
C ASP A 306 15.65 -15.35 16.79
N TYR A 307 16.52 -14.61 16.10
CA TYR A 307 16.42 -13.17 15.91
C TYR A 307 15.62 -12.79 14.67
N ILE A 308 15.30 -13.75 13.80
CA ILE A 308 14.45 -13.56 12.60
C ILE A 308 13.08 -12.98 12.99
N GLY A 309 12.55 -13.38 14.14
CA GLY A 309 11.28 -12.90 14.69
C GLY A 309 11.34 -11.51 15.35
N LEU A 310 12.49 -10.84 15.26
CA LEU A 310 12.71 -9.46 15.73
C LEU A 310 12.39 -9.30 17.24
N GLY A 311 12.84 -10.28 18.02
CA GLY A 311 12.62 -10.38 19.46
C GLY A 311 11.16 -10.66 19.81
N GLY A 312 10.55 -11.67 19.17
CA GLY A 312 9.17 -12.09 19.46
C GLY A 312 8.08 -11.14 18.95
N ARG A 313 8.41 -10.19 18.06
CA ARG A 313 7.47 -9.15 17.58
C ARG A 313 6.84 -9.48 16.24
N LEU A 314 7.45 -10.37 15.46
CA LEU A 314 7.01 -10.72 14.10
C LEU A 314 6.20 -12.02 14.13
N GLY A 315 4.96 -11.97 13.64
CA GLY A 315 4.14 -13.15 13.39
C GLY A 315 4.23 -13.64 11.95
N LEU A 316 3.94 -14.92 11.73
CA LEU A 316 3.86 -15.53 10.40
C LEU A 316 2.48 -16.15 10.18
N ALA A 317 1.89 -15.92 9.01
CA ALA A 317 0.61 -16.49 8.62
C ALA A 317 0.70 -17.14 7.24
N ILE A 318 0.11 -18.32 7.10
CA ILE A 318 0.02 -19.05 5.85
C ILE A 318 -1.46 -19.15 5.44
N GLY A 319 -1.80 -18.44 4.37
CA GLY A 319 -3.14 -18.43 3.80
C GLY A 319 -4.23 -17.89 4.75
N ALA A 320 -3.90 -17.16 5.81
CA ALA A 320 -4.91 -16.72 6.78
C ALA A 320 -5.47 -15.33 6.49
N ARG A 321 -4.72 -14.49 5.76
CA ARG A 321 -4.95 -13.03 5.71
C ARG A 321 -5.03 -12.43 4.30
N GLY A 322 -4.85 -13.23 3.25
CA GLY A 322 -4.70 -12.73 1.87
C GLY A 322 -5.92 -11.96 1.33
N SER A 323 -5.72 -10.76 0.76
CA SER A 323 -6.75 -9.97 0.06
C SER A 323 -6.46 -9.83 -1.44
N GLY A 324 -7.32 -10.38 -2.29
CA GLY A 324 -7.19 -10.24 -3.75
C GLY A 324 -6.12 -11.15 -4.36
N ASN A 325 -5.33 -10.61 -5.29
CA ASN A 325 -4.32 -11.35 -6.08
C ASN A 325 -2.88 -11.18 -5.55
N ALA A 326 -2.70 -10.79 -4.27
CA ALA A 326 -1.37 -10.63 -3.69
C ALA A 326 -0.71 -12.00 -3.45
N LEU A 327 0.60 -12.11 -3.71
CA LEU A 327 1.38 -13.32 -3.45
C LEU A 327 1.64 -13.49 -1.94
N ALA A 328 2.06 -12.40 -1.32
CA ALA A 328 2.27 -12.25 0.11
C ALA A 328 2.07 -10.76 0.48
N HIS A 329 2.03 -10.46 1.78
CA HIS A 329 2.08 -9.11 2.29
C HIS A 329 2.50 -9.07 3.77
N TYR A 330 3.23 -8.03 4.16
CA TYR A 330 3.46 -7.64 5.55
C TYR A 330 2.38 -6.68 6.04
N GLU A 331 1.88 -6.91 7.25
CA GLU A 331 0.91 -6.04 7.93
C GLU A 331 1.58 -5.25 9.07
N PRO A 332 1.84 -3.94 8.91
CA PRO A 332 2.52 -3.14 9.93
C PRO A 332 1.77 -3.07 11.27
N SER A 333 0.44 -3.02 11.24
CA SER A 333 -0.39 -2.87 12.43
C SER A 333 -0.34 -4.08 13.35
N THR A 334 -0.33 -5.28 12.78
CA THR A 334 -0.32 -6.56 13.51
C THR A 334 1.07 -7.18 13.58
N LYS A 335 2.02 -6.64 12.81
CA LYS A 335 3.39 -7.13 12.63
C LYS A 335 3.41 -8.58 12.16
N VAL A 336 2.60 -8.89 11.15
CA VAL A 336 2.45 -10.25 10.60
C VAL A 336 2.85 -10.29 9.13
N ILE A 337 3.72 -11.24 8.76
CA ILE A 337 3.92 -11.63 7.36
C ILE A 337 2.83 -12.65 7.01
N ASN A 338 2.08 -12.40 5.94
CA ASN A 338 1.15 -13.38 5.39
C ASN A 338 1.63 -13.85 4.02
N LEU A 339 1.95 -15.14 3.90
CA LEU A 339 2.15 -15.81 2.61
C LEU A 339 0.82 -16.39 2.14
N THR A 340 0.47 -16.25 0.86
CA THR A 340 -0.65 -17.04 0.33
C THR A 340 -0.23 -18.50 0.18
N ARG A 341 -1.19 -19.42 0.36
CA ARG A 341 -0.97 -20.87 0.23
C ARG A 341 -0.31 -21.24 -1.10
N ASP A 342 -0.90 -20.82 -2.22
CA ASP A 342 -0.48 -21.31 -3.54
C ASP A 342 0.59 -20.45 -4.21
N ASN A 343 0.63 -19.14 -3.90
CA ASN A 343 1.43 -18.18 -4.66
C ASN A 343 2.43 -17.39 -3.80
N GLY A 344 2.49 -17.61 -2.48
CA GLY A 344 3.37 -16.89 -1.56
C GLY A 344 4.83 -17.31 -1.60
N VAL A 345 5.14 -18.36 -2.37
CA VAL A 345 6.48 -18.86 -2.62
C VAL A 345 7.37 -17.76 -3.24
N GLY A 346 8.60 -17.64 -2.75
CA GLY A 346 9.60 -16.70 -3.29
C GLY A 346 9.35 -15.25 -2.92
N ALA A 347 8.40 -14.98 -2.00
CA ALA A 347 8.08 -13.65 -1.51
C ALA A 347 8.43 -13.44 -0.03
N LEU A 348 8.90 -14.48 0.69
CA LEU A 348 9.18 -14.38 2.12
C LEU A 348 10.26 -13.34 2.43
N CYS A 349 11.33 -13.28 1.64
CA CYS A 349 12.39 -12.28 1.79
C CYS A 349 11.86 -10.85 1.61
N HIS A 350 10.96 -10.66 0.63
CA HIS A 350 10.30 -9.38 0.39
C HIS A 350 9.52 -8.90 1.61
N GLU A 351 8.67 -9.76 2.18
CA GLU A 351 7.86 -9.37 3.32
C GLU A 351 8.67 -9.22 4.60
N TRP A 352 9.73 -10.02 4.78
CA TRP A 352 10.66 -9.86 5.90
C TRP A 352 11.40 -8.52 5.82
N SER A 353 11.78 -8.07 4.62
CA SER A 353 12.41 -6.76 4.45
C SER A 353 11.46 -5.60 4.81
N HIS A 354 10.16 -5.74 4.55
CA HIS A 354 9.16 -4.79 5.04
C HIS A 354 9.05 -4.80 6.57
N ALA A 355 9.11 -6.00 7.18
CA ALA A 355 9.11 -6.13 8.64
C ALA A 355 10.35 -5.49 9.28
N LEU A 356 11.54 -5.70 8.69
CA LEU A 356 12.79 -5.07 9.12
C LEU A 356 12.72 -3.54 9.04
N ASP A 357 12.27 -3.01 7.91
CA ASP A 357 12.16 -1.56 7.66
C ASP A 357 11.18 -0.89 8.65
N HIS A 358 10.10 -1.58 8.98
CA HIS A 358 9.15 -1.16 10.02
C HIS A 358 9.73 -1.28 11.43
N PHE A 359 10.45 -2.37 11.74
CA PHE A 359 11.09 -2.56 13.04
C PHE A 359 12.17 -1.51 13.33
N LEU A 360 12.98 -1.14 12.35
CA LEU A 360 13.97 -0.06 12.53
C LEU A 360 13.30 1.31 12.74
N TYR A 361 12.13 1.53 12.13
CA TYR A 361 11.31 2.71 12.43
C TYR A 361 10.81 2.69 13.87
N ASP A 362 10.34 1.55 14.36
CA ASP A 362 9.93 1.37 15.75
C ASP A 362 11.09 1.64 16.72
N CYS A 363 12.26 1.08 16.44
CA CYS A 363 13.48 1.31 17.21
C CYS A 363 13.85 2.79 17.28
N SER A 364 13.63 3.55 16.20
CA SER A 364 13.92 4.98 16.19
C SER A 364 13.09 5.80 17.19
N HIS A 365 12.00 5.21 17.70
CA HIS A 365 11.10 5.78 18.71
C HIS A 365 11.05 4.96 20.01
N ASP A 366 11.95 3.99 20.20
CA ASP A 366 11.91 3.07 21.35
C ASP A 366 10.54 2.39 21.49
N PHE A 367 9.95 2.04 20.35
CA PHE A 367 8.62 1.42 20.23
C PHE A 367 7.45 2.29 20.73
N GLN A 368 7.66 3.58 20.99
CA GLN A 368 6.63 4.55 21.40
C GLN A 368 6.22 5.48 20.25
N ASN A 369 6.11 4.94 19.03
CA ASN A 369 5.62 5.71 17.89
C ASN A 369 4.09 5.74 17.85
N GLY A 370 3.53 6.87 17.42
CA GLY A 370 2.08 7.05 17.22
C GLY A 370 1.62 6.80 15.78
N SER A 371 2.48 6.24 14.92
CA SER A 371 2.18 6.10 13.49
C SER A 371 2.83 4.87 12.86
N LEU A 372 2.09 4.20 11.97
CA LEU A 372 2.59 3.11 11.13
C LEU A 372 3.41 3.67 9.98
N ALA A 373 4.74 3.62 10.10
CA ALA A 373 5.65 4.10 9.07
C ALA A 373 6.92 3.26 8.98
N TYR A 374 7.70 3.49 7.93
CA TYR A 374 8.91 2.73 7.61
C TYR A 374 10.13 3.63 7.72
N LEU A 375 11.29 3.09 8.11
CA LEU A 375 12.52 3.87 8.19
C LEU A 375 12.86 4.46 6.81
N SER A 376 12.72 3.66 5.76
CA SER A 376 12.94 4.04 4.37
C SER A 376 12.02 5.15 3.88
N SER A 377 10.88 5.40 4.56
CA SER A 377 10.01 6.51 4.19
C SER A 377 10.66 7.87 4.46
N GLY A 378 11.62 7.93 5.39
CA GLY A 378 12.34 9.15 5.81
C GLY A 378 11.47 10.19 6.53
N LYS A 379 10.19 9.90 6.76
CA LYS A 379 9.25 10.80 7.42
C LYS A 379 9.10 10.44 8.88
N SER A 380 9.15 11.44 9.75
CA SER A 380 8.90 11.29 11.18
C SER A 380 9.76 10.18 11.80
N VAL A 381 11.04 10.08 11.40
CA VAL A 381 11.99 9.12 11.98
C VAL A 381 12.48 9.67 13.31
N GLY A 382 12.39 8.88 14.37
CA GLY A 382 12.75 9.32 15.72
C GLY A 382 14.26 9.39 15.93
N ASN A 383 14.69 10.05 17.00
CA ASN A 383 16.11 10.39 17.22
C ASN A 383 16.93 9.28 17.91
N ILE A 384 16.30 8.16 18.28
CA ILE A 384 16.93 7.11 19.08
C ILE A 384 17.81 6.20 18.23
N LEU A 385 17.43 5.97 16.97
CA LEU A 385 18.20 5.14 16.05
C LEU A 385 19.53 5.84 15.70
N PRO A 386 20.69 5.14 15.78
CA PRO A 386 21.99 5.68 15.40
C PRO A 386 21.96 6.37 14.04
N ALA A 387 22.61 7.55 13.95
CA ALA A 387 22.64 8.35 12.74
C ALA A 387 23.18 7.56 11.54
N ILE A 388 24.20 6.73 11.77
CA ILE A 388 24.81 5.89 10.73
C ILE A 388 23.81 4.95 10.06
N ILE A 389 22.84 4.37 10.79
CA ILE A 389 21.83 3.49 10.20
C ILE A 389 20.91 4.29 9.26
N LYS A 390 20.54 5.51 9.67
CA LYS A 390 19.72 6.42 8.84
C LYS A 390 20.47 6.84 7.58
N GLU A 391 21.76 7.17 7.71
CA GLU A 391 22.63 7.53 6.59
C GLU A 391 22.77 6.38 5.59
N LYS A 392 23.01 5.15 6.08
CA LYS A 392 23.12 3.96 5.22
C LYS A 392 21.79 3.61 4.55
N MET A 393 20.66 3.74 5.25
CA MET A 393 19.33 3.59 4.65
C MET A 393 19.11 4.63 3.55
N GLN A 394 19.47 5.89 3.80
CA GLN A 394 19.38 6.96 2.82
C GLN A 394 20.27 6.67 1.60
N ALA A 395 21.48 6.14 1.79
CA ALA A 395 22.36 5.72 0.70
C ALA A 395 21.73 4.61 -0.17
N VAL A 396 21.03 3.63 0.42
CA VAL A 396 20.28 2.61 -0.35
C VAL A 396 19.16 3.26 -1.17
N LEU A 397 18.41 4.20 -0.60
CA LEU A 397 17.34 4.91 -1.30
C LEU A 397 17.86 5.81 -2.43
N ASP A 398 19.02 6.40 -2.23
CA ASP A 398 19.71 7.17 -3.25
C ASP A 398 20.20 6.26 -4.38
N ALA A 399 20.81 5.11 -4.07
CA ALA A 399 21.17 4.10 -5.06
C ALA A 399 19.96 3.55 -5.86
N CYS A 400 18.78 3.54 -5.24
CA CYS A 400 17.54 3.16 -5.93
C CYS A 400 17.12 4.21 -6.97
N LYS A 401 17.40 5.51 -6.77
CA LYS A 401 16.84 6.62 -7.56
C LYS A 401 17.86 7.36 -8.42
N GLN A 402 19.12 7.32 -8.01
CA GLN A 402 20.23 8.07 -8.58
C GLN A 402 21.11 7.15 -9.43
N GLY A 403 21.83 7.75 -10.36
CA GLY A 403 22.56 7.06 -11.40
C GLY A 403 22.54 7.87 -12.68
N LYS A 404 23.02 7.27 -13.76
CA LYS A 404 22.91 7.79 -15.11
C LYS A 404 22.11 6.78 -15.94
N VAL A 405 21.15 7.29 -16.70
CA VAL A 405 20.31 6.47 -17.58
C VAL A 405 20.41 7.02 -18.97
N ASP A 406 20.71 6.15 -19.92
CA ASP A 406 20.61 6.44 -21.34
C ASP A 406 19.19 6.80 -21.72
N ARG A 407 19.03 8.00 -22.27
CA ARG A 407 17.78 8.47 -22.84
C ARG A 407 18.01 8.89 -24.27
N VAL A 408 16.95 8.80 -25.04
CA VAL A 408 16.94 9.16 -26.45
C VAL A 408 15.83 10.18 -26.66
N ILE A 409 16.12 11.20 -27.44
CA ILE A 409 15.12 12.18 -27.90
C ILE A 409 15.08 12.17 -29.42
N ASN A 410 13.89 11.97 -29.99
CA ASN A 410 13.67 12.07 -31.42
C ASN A 410 13.78 13.54 -31.84
N VAL A 411 14.58 13.79 -32.88
CA VAL A 411 14.87 15.12 -33.41
C VAL A 411 14.59 15.26 -34.91
N GLU A 412 13.86 14.32 -35.51
CA GLU A 412 13.52 14.35 -36.95
C GLU A 412 12.77 15.66 -37.33
N SER A 413 11.90 16.13 -36.44
CA SER A 413 11.12 17.36 -36.65
C SER A 413 11.98 18.64 -36.67
N ALA A 414 13.27 18.55 -36.35
CA ALA A 414 14.21 19.66 -36.41
C ALA A 414 14.34 20.19 -37.84
N TYR A 415 14.19 19.32 -38.85
CA TYR A 415 14.44 19.67 -40.23
C TYR A 415 13.22 20.26 -40.95
N ASP A 416 12.03 20.13 -40.36
CA ASP A 416 10.77 20.63 -40.93
C ASP A 416 10.50 22.11 -40.60
N ARG A 417 11.39 22.75 -39.84
CA ARG A 417 11.17 24.08 -39.27
C ARG A 417 12.35 25.00 -39.54
N LYS A 418 12.07 26.29 -39.75
CA LYS A 418 13.09 27.33 -39.79
C LYS A 418 13.48 27.73 -38.36
N TRP A 419 14.77 27.63 -38.04
CA TRP A 419 15.30 27.96 -36.73
C TRP A 419 15.94 29.33 -36.68
N TYR A 420 15.67 30.06 -35.60
CA TYR A 420 16.54 31.12 -35.12
C TYR A 420 17.37 30.56 -33.96
N PHE A 421 18.68 30.42 -34.17
CA PHE A 421 19.57 29.79 -33.20
C PHE A 421 19.89 30.73 -32.05
N TYR A 422 19.67 30.28 -30.81
CA TYR A 422 20.05 31.03 -29.63
C TYR A 422 21.58 31.08 -29.50
N GLY A 423 22.11 32.24 -29.07
CA GLY A 423 23.55 32.40 -28.83
C GLY A 423 24.10 31.37 -27.82
N SER A 424 23.28 30.96 -26.84
CA SER A 424 23.65 29.90 -25.91
C SER A 424 23.84 28.53 -26.58
N VAL A 425 23.02 28.17 -27.57
CA VAL A 425 23.15 26.91 -28.32
C VAL A 425 24.39 26.93 -29.21
N ILE A 426 24.61 28.05 -29.91
CA ILE A 426 25.80 28.26 -30.75
C ILE A 426 27.08 28.13 -29.90
N ASN A 427 27.16 28.89 -28.81
CA ASN A 427 28.32 28.87 -27.92
C ASN A 427 28.57 27.48 -27.33
N SER A 428 27.51 26.79 -26.89
CA SER A 428 27.66 25.43 -26.33
C SER A 428 28.14 24.43 -27.38
N TYR A 429 27.65 24.54 -28.62
CA TYR A 429 28.06 23.70 -29.73
C TYR A 429 29.55 23.88 -30.06
N ASP A 430 29.99 25.14 -30.17
CA ASP A 430 31.37 25.47 -30.50
C ASP A 430 32.33 25.04 -29.36
N VAL A 431 31.98 25.30 -28.10
CA VAL A 431 32.77 24.89 -26.93
C VAL A 431 32.88 23.36 -26.84
N CYS A 432 31.79 22.63 -27.08
CA CYS A 432 31.78 21.17 -27.01
C CYS A 432 32.19 20.51 -28.34
N LYS A 433 32.69 21.30 -29.32
CA LYS A 433 33.17 20.83 -30.63
C LYS A 433 32.16 19.90 -31.35
N GLY A 434 30.88 20.25 -31.28
CA GLY A 434 29.81 19.47 -31.91
C GLY A 434 29.35 18.22 -31.17
N ASN A 435 29.82 17.96 -29.94
CA ASN A 435 29.29 16.90 -29.09
C ASN A 435 27.87 17.24 -28.58
N VAL A 436 26.86 16.97 -29.42
CA VAL A 436 25.45 17.27 -29.13
C VAL A 436 24.91 16.50 -27.91
N SER A 437 25.41 15.29 -27.68
CA SER A 437 25.04 14.46 -26.53
C SER A 437 25.47 15.12 -25.22
N GLY A 438 26.75 15.48 -25.08
CA GLY A 438 27.27 16.11 -23.87
C GLY A 438 26.66 17.49 -23.57
N ILE A 439 26.25 18.24 -24.60
CA ILE A 439 25.50 19.49 -24.45
C ILE A 439 24.13 19.21 -23.85
N LEU A 440 23.40 18.22 -24.37
CA LEU A 440 22.09 17.84 -23.83
C LEU A 440 22.17 17.31 -22.41
N GLU A 441 23.20 16.54 -22.07
CA GLU A 441 23.44 16.08 -20.69
C GLU A 441 23.57 17.25 -19.71
N SER A 442 24.42 18.22 -20.06
CA SER A 442 24.68 19.42 -19.25
C SER A 442 23.42 20.28 -19.12
N HIS A 443 22.67 20.42 -20.22
CA HIS A 443 21.42 21.16 -20.24
C HIS A 443 20.31 20.47 -19.44
N HIS A 444 20.19 19.14 -19.53
CA HIS A 444 19.26 18.34 -18.74
C HIS A 444 19.55 18.52 -17.24
N LEU A 445 20.81 18.31 -16.84
CA LEU A 445 21.23 18.42 -15.44
C LEU A 445 20.92 19.82 -14.85
N SER A 446 21.30 20.89 -15.55
CA SER A 446 21.08 22.26 -15.09
C SER A 446 19.60 22.65 -15.03
N SER A 447 18.79 22.19 -15.99
CA SER A 447 17.37 22.48 -16.04
C SER A 447 16.60 21.75 -14.94
N TYR A 448 16.88 20.46 -14.73
CA TYR A 448 16.18 19.63 -13.75
C TYR A 448 16.58 19.94 -12.30
N ARG A 449 17.76 20.51 -12.02
CA ARG A 449 18.12 21.04 -10.68
C ARG A 449 17.10 22.05 -10.14
N LYS A 450 16.41 22.78 -11.02
CA LYS A 450 15.35 23.74 -10.64
C LYS A 450 14.14 23.06 -9.98
N LEU A 451 14.01 21.74 -10.11
CA LEU A 451 12.92 20.96 -9.55
C LEU A 451 13.20 20.47 -8.12
N ASP A 452 14.45 20.52 -7.67
CA ASP A 452 14.86 19.94 -6.38
C ASP A 452 14.21 20.67 -5.19
N THR A 453 13.92 21.96 -5.34
CA THR A 453 13.28 22.80 -4.31
C THR A 453 11.76 22.88 -4.43
N LEU A 454 11.17 22.27 -5.47
CA LEU A 454 9.73 22.37 -5.77
C LEU A 454 8.97 21.11 -5.35
N SER A 455 7.71 21.29 -4.94
CA SER A 455 6.81 20.18 -4.61
C SER A 455 5.41 20.39 -5.19
N GLY A 456 4.61 19.32 -5.21
CA GLY A 456 3.20 19.35 -5.61
C GLY A 456 2.95 19.90 -7.03
N ALA A 457 1.87 20.67 -7.19
CA ALA A 457 1.45 21.19 -8.48
C ALA A 457 2.46 22.16 -9.13
N ALA A 458 3.22 22.90 -8.31
CA ALA A 458 4.27 23.80 -8.80
C ALA A 458 5.39 23.01 -9.49
N LYS A 459 5.84 21.90 -8.88
CA LYS A 459 6.81 20.98 -9.47
C LYS A 459 6.32 20.45 -10.82
N THR A 460 5.10 19.92 -10.88
CA THR A 460 4.52 19.37 -12.12
C THR A 460 4.40 20.41 -13.23
N ARG A 461 4.04 21.66 -12.90
CA ARG A 461 3.98 22.75 -13.89
C ARG A 461 5.38 23.08 -14.42
N MET A 462 6.37 23.12 -13.53
CA MET A 462 7.75 23.40 -13.91
C MET A 462 8.36 22.25 -14.75
N GLU A 463 8.10 21.00 -14.38
CA GLU A 463 8.51 19.81 -15.15
C GLU A 463 8.05 19.89 -16.60
N ARG A 464 6.76 20.16 -16.84
CA ARG A 464 6.23 20.31 -18.21
C ARG A 464 6.87 21.46 -18.99
N LYS A 465 7.25 22.53 -18.30
CA LYS A 465 7.93 23.65 -18.92
C LYS A 465 9.36 23.25 -19.32
N ILE A 466 10.09 22.65 -18.39
CA ILE A 466 11.46 22.15 -18.61
C ILE A 466 11.48 21.13 -19.74
N GLU A 467 10.53 20.19 -19.79
CA GLU A 467 10.46 19.15 -20.82
C GLU A 467 10.27 19.76 -22.22
N LYS A 468 9.35 20.73 -22.37
CA LYS A 468 9.15 21.46 -23.63
C LYS A 468 10.37 22.27 -24.05
N ASP A 469 10.99 22.97 -23.09
CA ASP A 469 12.19 23.78 -23.35
C ASP A 469 13.37 22.86 -23.73
N PHE A 470 13.50 21.70 -23.08
CA PHE A 470 14.51 20.69 -23.35
C PHE A 470 14.36 20.09 -24.75
N GLU A 471 13.15 19.69 -25.13
CA GLU A 471 12.84 19.18 -26.47
C GLU A 471 13.17 20.23 -27.54
N LYS A 472 12.74 21.48 -27.33
CA LYS A 472 13.04 22.57 -28.26
C LYS A 472 14.55 22.78 -28.43
N THR A 473 15.32 22.73 -27.34
CA THR A 473 16.78 22.84 -27.38
C THR A 473 17.42 21.68 -28.14
N ALA A 474 16.95 20.44 -27.93
CA ALA A 474 17.45 19.27 -28.65
C ALA A 474 17.22 19.37 -30.16
N GLN A 475 16.02 19.76 -30.57
CA GLN A 475 15.67 19.97 -31.98
C GLN A 475 16.54 21.09 -32.60
N MET A 476 16.71 22.21 -31.89
CA MET A 476 17.55 23.33 -32.35
C MET A 476 19.02 22.92 -32.48
N LEU A 477 19.52 22.10 -31.55
CA LEU A 477 20.88 21.58 -31.56
C LEU A 477 21.12 20.64 -32.74
N ALA A 478 20.17 19.74 -33.05
CA ALA A 478 20.21 18.86 -34.21
C ALA A 478 20.22 19.64 -35.54
N ALA A 479 19.38 20.68 -35.65
CA ALA A 479 19.36 21.55 -36.82
C ALA A 479 20.67 22.36 -36.98
N TYR A 480 21.26 22.81 -35.87
CA TYR A 480 22.53 23.54 -35.90
C TYR A 480 23.70 22.62 -36.27
N HIS A 481 23.70 21.39 -35.74
CA HIS A 481 24.67 20.35 -36.09
C HIS A 481 24.63 20.08 -37.59
N TYR A 482 23.45 19.84 -38.17
CA TYR A 482 23.28 19.66 -39.62
C TYR A 482 23.81 20.85 -40.42
N LYS A 483 23.56 22.09 -39.97
CA LYS A 483 24.08 23.29 -40.62
C LYS A 483 25.62 23.36 -40.62
N LYS A 484 26.29 22.79 -39.62
CA LYS A 484 27.75 22.86 -39.46
C LYS A 484 28.49 21.64 -40.04
N ALA A 485 27.96 20.44 -39.83
CA ALA A 485 28.58 19.18 -40.18
C ALA A 485 27.99 18.53 -41.45
N GLY A 486 26.79 18.96 -41.89
CA GLY A 486 26.06 18.34 -43.01
C GLY A 486 25.38 17.02 -42.66
N GLU A 487 25.50 16.55 -41.42
CA GLU A 487 24.95 15.27 -40.95
C GLU A 487 23.58 15.47 -40.28
N LYS A 488 22.60 14.66 -40.67
CA LYS A 488 21.28 14.62 -40.03
C LYS A 488 21.28 13.58 -38.92
N LEU A 489 20.61 13.92 -37.82
CA LEU A 489 20.39 13.06 -36.69
C LEU A 489 18.88 12.81 -36.58
N ASP A 490 18.46 11.56 -36.54
CA ASP A 490 17.07 11.20 -36.28
C ASP A 490 16.78 11.22 -34.77
N GLU A 491 17.81 10.92 -33.98
CA GLU A 491 17.76 10.88 -32.53
C GLU A 491 19.07 11.35 -31.90
N ILE A 492 18.99 11.88 -30.67
CA ILE A 492 20.16 12.20 -29.85
C ILE A 492 20.08 11.41 -28.55
N SER A 493 21.12 10.63 -28.27
CA SER A 493 21.31 9.98 -26.97
C SER A 493 21.91 10.94 -25.96
N TYR A 494 21.49 10.84 -24.70
CA TYR A 494 22.03 11.63 -23.59
C TYR A 494 21.88 10.88 -22.27
N GLN A 495 22.84 11.05 -21.36
CA GLN A 495 22.76 10.57 -19.99
C GLN A 495 21.93 11.51 -19.10
N ALA A 496 20.81 11.00 -18.58
CA ALA A 496 19.97 11.70 -17.61
C ALA A 496 20.27 11.23 -16.18
N LYS A 497 20.18 12.14 -15.21
CA LYS A 497 20.17 11.76 -13.79
C LYS A 497 18.90 10.95 -13.50
N GLY A 498 19.07 9.74 -13.01
CA GLY A 498 17.95 8.86 -12.66
C GLY A 498 18.41 7.42 -12.53
N SER A 499 17.46 6.50 -12.47
CA SER A 499 17.75 5.08 -12.56
C SER A 499 16.65 4.34 -13.31
N VAL A 500 17.04 3.31 -14.08
CA VAL A 500 16.09 2.46 -14.82
C VAL A 500 15.11 1.81 -13.85
N TYR A 501 15.60 1.40 -12.68
CA TYR A 501 14.80 0.82 -11.62
C TYR A 501 13.68 1.76 -11.12
N PHE A 502 14.01 3.03 -10.81
CA PHE A 502 13.03 4.01 -10.34
C PHE A 502 12.07 4.46 -11.44
N ASP A 503 12.58 4.69 -12.66
CA ASP A 503 11.76 5.06 -13.81
C ASP A 503 10.73 3.97 -14.14
N THR A 504 11.14 2.70 -14.06
CA THR A 504 10.25 1.54 -14.23
C THR A 504 9.18 1.50 -13.14
N ALA A 505 9.57 1.72 -11.89
CA ALA A 505 8.63 1.77 -10.77
C ALA A 505 7.56 2.87 -10.94
N ILE A 506 7.96 4.07 -11.39
CA ILE A 506 7.03 5.16 -11.71
C ILE A 506 6.07 4.75 -12.84
N LYS A 507 6.58 4.12 -13.91
CA LYS A 507 5.76 3.66 -15.04
C LYS A 507 4.70 2.64 -14.61
N LEU A 508 5.05 1.72 -13.72
CA LEU A 508 4.12 0.72 -13.18
C LEU A 508 3.02 1.35 -12.32
N ASP A 509 3.36 2.37 -11.52
CA ASP A 509 2.39 3.07 -10.67
C ASP A 509 1.38 3.92 -11.46
N LYS A 510 1.69 4.36 -12.69
CA LYS A 510 0.72 5.06 -13.56
C LYS A 510 -0.53 4.22 -13.87
N LYS A 511 -0.42 2.88 -13.79
CA LYS A 511 -1.53 1.94 -14.01
C LYS A 511 -2.29 1.61 -12.72
N ARG A 512 -1.91 2.18 -11.58
CA ARG A 512 -2.49 1.87 -10.25
C ARG A 512 -3.20 3.08 -9.66
N THR A 513 -4.20 2.83 -8.82
CA THR A 513 -4.91 3.87 -8.05
C THR A 513 -4.08 4.41 -6.89
N LYS A 514 -3.28 3.54 -6.26
CA LYS A 514 -2.32 3.88 -5.20
C LYS A 514 -0.91 3.49 -5.62
N LYS A 515 0.05 4.35 -5.32
CA LYS A 515 1.47 4.07 -5.54
C LYS A 515 1.91 2.89 -4.68
N TYR A 516 2.71 2.01 -5.25
CA TYR A 516 3.31 0.86 -4.59
C TYR A 516 4.75 0.70 -5.07
N TRP A 517 4.94 0.64 -6.39
CA TRP A 517 6.24 0.35 -6.98
C TRP A 517 7.26 1.43 -6.67
N SER A 518 6.89 2.71 -6.83
CA SER A 518 7.79 3.86 -6.65
C SER A 518 7.89 4.37 -5.21
N THR A 519 7.25 3.67 -4.26
CA THR A 519 7.39 4.00 -2.83
C THR A 519 8.79 3.62 -2.34
N ASN A 520 9.34 4.36 -1.37
CA ASN A 520 10.67 4.07 -0.85
C ASN A 520 10.73 2.66 -0.22
N HIS A 521 9.77 2.29 0.63
CA HIS A 521 9.72 0.97 1.24
C HIS A 521 9.52 -0.15 0.22
N GLY A 522 8.69 0.07 -0.82
CA GLY A 522 8.53 -0.91 -1.90
C GLY A 522 9.77 -1.10 -2.75
N MET A 523 10.57 -0.04 -2.95
CA MET A 523 11.87 -0.15 -3.63
C MET A 523 12.93 -0.79 -2.74
N PHE A 524 12.99 -0.39 -1.48
CA PHE A 524 13.88 -1.02 -0.50
C PHE A 524 13.65 -2.52 -0.43
N ALA A 525 12.40 -2.96 -0.36
CA ALA A 525 12.07 -4.38 -0.26
C ALA A 525 12.54 -5.20 -1.46
N ARG A 526 12.30 -4.73 -2.68
CA ARG A 526 12.79 -5.40 -3.90
C ARG A 526 14.32 -5.35 -4.02
N ALA A 527 14.96 -4.27 -3.58
CA ALA A 527 16.42 -4.17 -3.59
C ALA A 527 17.05 -5.14 -2.56
N PHE A 528 16.48 -5.23 -1.36
CA PHE A 528 16.88 -6.19 -0.33
C PHE A 528 16.71 -7.64 -0.81
N GLU A 529 15.57 -7.93 -1.43
CA GLU A 529 15.29 -9.23 -2.02
C GLU A 529 16.34 -9.62 -3.08
N ALA A 530 16.69 -8.69 -3.97
CA ALA A 530 17.77 -8.88 -4.94
C ALA A 530 19.15 -9.10 -4.28
N TYR A 531 19.44 -8.38 -3.20
CA TYR A 531 20.67 -8.58 -2.43
C TYR A 531 20.76 -9.99 -1.85
N VAL A 532 19.68 -10.50 -1.25
CA VAL A 532 19.66 -11.85 -0.67
C VAL A 532 19.81 -12.93 -1.75
N GLU A 533 19.11 -12.80 -2.90
CA GLU A 533 19.29 -13.76 -3.99
C GLU A 533 20.73 -13.73 -4.54
N SER A 534 21.33 -12.55 -4.68
CA SER A 534 22.74 -12.44 -5.09
C SER A 534 23.69 -13.07 -4.06
N ALA A 535 23.49 -12.81 -2.77
CA ALA A 535 24.34 -13.36 -1.72
C ALA A 535 24.24 -14.91 -1.62
N LEU A 536 23.08 -15.49 -1.92
CA LEU A 536 22.92 -16.93 -2.08
C LEU A 536 23.72 -17.45 -3.29
N LEU A 537 23.56 -16.81 -4.45
CA LEU A 537 24.23 -17.23 -5.69
C LEU A 537 25.75 -17.12 -5.60
N ASP A 538 26.28 -16.09 -4.92
CA ASP A 538 27.72 -15.92 -4.67
C ASP A 538 28.32 -17.07 -3.84
N GLN A 539 27.48 -17.77 -3.07
CA GLN A 539 27.84 -18.98 -2.31
C GLN A 539 27.45 -20.28 -3.04
N GLU A 540 27.07 -20.19 -4.31
CA GLU A 540 26.46 -21.28 -5.09
C GLU A 540 25.24 -21.93 -4.41
N HIS A 541 24.53 -21.17 -3.58
CA HIS A 541 23.32 -21.58 -2.89
C HIS A 541 22.06 -21.13 -3.65
N ARG A 542 20.93 -21.74 -3.31
CA ARG A 542 19.61 -21.45 -3.89
C ARG A 542 18.53 -21.69 -2.84
N SER A 543 17.52 -20.82 -2.76
CA SER A 543 16.40 -20.96 -1.81
C SER A 543 15.14 -20.36 -2.41
N ASP A 544 14.47 -21.13 -3.29
CA ASP A 544 13.35 -20.62 -4.11
C ASP A 544 12.13 -20.19 -3.28
N TYR A 545 11.94 -20.80 -2.10
CA TYR A 545 10.85 -20.41 -1.20
C TYR A 545 11.12 -19.04 -0.54
N LEU A 546 12.39 -18.74 -0.24
CA LEU A 546 12.82 -17.46 0.32
C LEU A 546 12.70 -16.34 -0.73
N VAL A 547 13.27 -16.56 -1.91
CA VAL A 547 13.40 -15.58 -2.98
C VAL A 547 13.58 -16.26 -4.35
N CYS A 548 12.94 -15.73 -5.39
CA CYS A 548 13.18 -16.14 -6.78
C CYS A 548 12.78 -15.02 -7.78
N ASP A 549 13.26 -15.08 -9.03
CA ASP A 549 12.85 -14.17 -10.14
C ASP A 549 13.19 -12.68 -9.88
N THR A 550 14.30 -12.39 -9.19
CA THR A 550 14.75 -10.99 -8.99
C THR A 550 15.59 -10.43 -10.15
N TYR A 551 15.73 -11.17 -11.25
CA TYR A 551 16.35 -10.72 -12.50
C TYR A 551 15.32 -10.18 -13.52
N SER A 552 14.08 -9.99 -13.09
CA SER A 552 13.04 -9.36 -13.90
C SER A 552 13.18 -7.83 -13.95
N PHE A 553 12.58 -7.18 -14.96
CA PHE A 553 12.69 -5.73 -15.20
C PHE A 553 12.17 -4.86 -14.04
N VAL A 554 11.43 -5.43 -13.09
CA VAL A 554 10.89 -4.73 -11.91
C VAL A 554 11.87 -4.65 -10.74
N TYR A 555 13.04 -5.27 -10.86
CA TYR A 555 14.14 -5.31 -9.89
C TYR A 555 15.35 -4.50 -10.38
N PRO A 556 16.31 -4.18 -9.51
CA PRO A 556 17.59 -3.64 -9.97
C PRO A 556 18.39 -4.70 -10.73
N LEU A 557 19.04 -4.28 -11.83
CA LEU A 557 19.81 -5.14 -12.74
C LEU A 557 21.20 -4.54 -13.02
N GLY A 558 22.13 -5.36 -13.49
CA GLY A 558 23.47 -4.95 -13.91
C GLY A 558 24.26 -4.20 -12.82
N GLU A 559 25.01 -3.17 -13.21
CA GLU A 559 25.80 -2.34 -12.30
C GLU A 559 24.96 -1.71 -11.17
N GLN A 560 23.69 -1.38 -11.45
CA GLN A 560 22.80 -0.85 -10.43
C GLN A 560 22.52 -1.88 -9.33
N ARG A 561 22.32 -3.15 -9.69
CA ARG A 561 22.16 -4.24 -8.71
C ARG A 561 23.40 -4.39 -7.86
N GLU A 562 24.58 -4.40 -8.46
CA GLU A 562 25.84 -4.53 -7.72
C GLU A 562 26.06 -3.37 -6.75
N HIS A 563 25.77 -2.13 -7.17
CA HIS A 563 25.85 -0.96 -6.31
C HIS A 563 24.84 -1.02 -5.15
N LEU A 564 23.61 -1.46 -5.41
CA LEU A 564 22.60 -1.66 -4.37
C LEU A 564 22.98 -2.79 -3.41
N ASN A 565 23.53 -3.90 -3.90
CA ASN A 565 24.00 -5.00 -3.06
C ASN A 565 25.09 -4.53 -2.09
N ARG A 566 26.06 -3.73 -2.55
CA ARG A 566 27.08 -3.12 -1.68
C ARG A 566 26.47 -2.17 -0.65
N SER A 567 25.48 -1.37 -1.06
CA SER A 567 24.82 -0.41 -0.18
C SER A 567 23.98 -1.10 0.91
N ILE A 568 23.25 -2.16 0.55
CA ILE A 568 22.45 -2.97 1.48
C ILE A 568 23.37 -3.74 2.43
N LYS A 569 24.47 -4.34 1.93
CA LYS A 569 25.47 -4.97 2.79
C LYS A 569 26.00 -3.99 3.83
N SER A 570 26.38 -2.77 3.41
CA SER A 570 26.85 -1.73 4.34
C SER A 570 25.79 -1.26 5.35
N LEU A 571 24.51 -1.30 4.99
CA LEU A 571 23.42 -1.07 5.93
C LEU A 571 23.28 -2.23 6.93
N MET A 572 23.36 -3.48 6.48
CA MET A 572 23.25 -4.66 7.36
C MET A 572 24.43 -4.74 8.34
N GLU A 573 25.64 -4.39 7.93
CA GLU A 573 26.83 -4.34 8.80
C GLU A 573 26.63 -3.47 10.06
N VAL A 574 25.81 -2.42 9.98
CA VAL A 574 25.49 -1.55 11.14
C VAL A 574 24.14 -1.86 11.77
N ALA A 575 23.16 -2.29 10.97
CA ALA A 575 21.81 -2.56 11.46
C ALA A 575 21.75 -3.86 12.27
N ILE A 576 22.47 -4.91 11.85
CA ILE A 576 22.41 -6.22 12.50
C ILE A 576 22.93 -6.19 13.94
N PRO A 577 24.12 -5.63 14.25
CA PRO A 577 24.57 -5.49 15.64
C PRO A 577 23.59 -4.69 16.49
N TYR A 578 23.03 -3.61 15.93
CA TYR A 578 22.02 -2.80 16.62
C TYR A 578 20.74 -3.59 16.92
N ILE A 579 20.25 -4.40 15.98
CA ILE A 579 19.08 -5.26 16.17
C ILE A 579 19.35 -6.27 17.27
N ILE A 580 20.54 -6.90 17.26
CA ILE A 580 20.92 -7.89 18.27
C ILE A 580 20.91 -7.24 19.67
N ASN A 581 21.58 -6.11 19.83
CA ASN A 581 21.65 -5.39 21.11
C ASN A 581 20.26 -4.92 21.59
N THR A 582 19.44 -4.44 20.66
CA THR A 582 18.06 -4.01 20.96
C THR A 582 17.21 -5.18 21.48
N ILE A 583 17.37 -6.37 20.89
CA ILE A 583 16.63 -7.57 21.32
C ILE A 583 17.15 -8.09 22.67
N GLN A 584 18.47 -8.06 22.90
CA GLN A 584 19.08 -8.51 24.16
C GLN A 584 18.86 -7.54 25.33
N GLY A 585 18.46 -6.29 25.06
CA GLY A 585 18.30 -5.27 26.10
C GLY A 585 19.62 -4.75 26.67
N VAL A 586 20.74 -4.95 25.97
CA VAL A 586 22.06 -4.44 26.38
C VAL A 586 22.09 -2.92 26.15
N GLY A 587 22.51 -2.17 27.17
CA GLY A 587 22.43 -0.70 27.23
C GLY A 587 23.09 0.03 26.06
N ARG A 588 22.51 1.17 25.68
CA ARG A 588 22.72 1.95 24.43
C ARG A 588 24.09 2.67 24.29
N HIS A 589 25.15 2.22 24.96
CA HIS A 589 26.40 3.00 25.08
C HIS A 589 27.63 2.44 24.37
N GLU A 590 27.53 1.37 23.57
CA GLU A 590 28.71 0.74 22.94
C GLU A 590 28.63 0.57 21.40
N LEU A 591 27.80 1.34 20.70
CA LEU A 591 27.73 1.33 19.21
C LEU A 591 28.20 2.63 18.58
#